data_AF-A0A453PWN6-F1
#
_entry.id   AF-A0A453PWN6-F1
#
_cell.length_a   1.000
_cell.length_b   1.000
_cell.length_c   1.000
_cell.angle_alpha   90.00
_cell.angle_beta   90.00
_cell.angle_gamma   90.00
#
_symmetry.space_group_name_H-M   'P 1'
#
loop_
_entity.id
_entity.type
_entity.pdbx_description
1 polymer ?
#
loop_
_entity_poly.entity_id
_entity_poly.type
_entity_poly.pdbx_seq_one_letter_code
_entity_poly.pdbx_strand_id
1 'polypeptide(L)'
;MFRTAGTENDAVTPKTPSKPLNKTTAKDVRRAGNYKYRIEELADPPPRLPGIRCLLPLPGGDLLTGGTDLKIRYWDQARPEQSFCIAGPSAKGVGNDEFYDIRSSYGVQVVQESCKPPTPASRLTHKTQLAMAAADSAGCHRDAILALASVNLSSQRLISASRDGAVKVWK
;
A
#
# COMPACT_ATOMS: atom_id res chain seq x y z
N MET A 1 22.98 -46.12 -12.26
CA MET A 1 22.36 -47.17 -13.09
C MET A 1 21.44 -46.47 -14.07
N PHE A 2 21.91 -46.22 -15.29
CA PHE A 2 21.20 -45.43 -16.30
C PHE A 2 20.53 -46.37 -17.32
N ARG A 3 19.28 -46.09 -17.70
CA ARG A 3 18.62 -46.74 -18.84
C ARG A 3 18.28 -45.69 -19.88
N THR A 4 18.88 -45.85 -21.05
CA THR A 4 18.52 -45.23 -22.33
C THR A 4 17.45 -46.07 -23.01
N ALA A 5 16.52 -45.43 -23.72
CA ALA A 5 15.71 -46.04 -24.78
C ALA A 5 15.56 -45.02 -25.90
N GLY A 6 15.80 -45.46 -27.13
CA GLY A 6 15.94 -44.62 -28.32
C GLY A 6 14.63 -44.34 -29.06
N THR A 7 14.64 -43.17 -29.71
CA THR A 7 14.12 -42.80 -31.03
C THR A 7 12.82 -43.42 -31.56
N GLU A 8 11.81 -42.56 -31.71
CA GLU A 8 11.02 -42.45 -32.94
C GLU A 8 10.78 -40.97 -33.26
N ASN A 9 11.11 -40.59 -34.50
CA ASN A 9 10.94 -39.26 -35.09
C ASN A 9 9.54 -39.20 -35.70
N ASP A 10 8.74 -38.21 -35.30
CA ASP A 10 7.66 -37.72 -36.15
C ASP A 10 7.66 -36.19 -36.16
N ALA A 11 7.87 -35.64 -37.35
CA ALA A 11 7.88 -34.22 -37.62
C ALA A 11 6.44 -33.69 -37.66
N VAL A 12 6.07 -32.82 -36.71
CA VAL A 12 4.84 -32.03 -36.77
C VAL A 12 5.20 -30.55 -36.63
N THR A 13 4.71 -29.79 -37.61
CA THR A 13 4.98 -28.36 -37.86
C THR A 13 4.48 -27.43 -36.76
N PRO A 14 5.12 -26.25 -36.53
CA PRO A 14 4.72 -25.33 -35.49
C PRO A 14 3.53 -24.47 -35.95
N LYS A 15 2.36 -24.64 -35.32
CA LYS A 15 1.26 -23.68 -35.41
C LYS A 15 1.32 -22.73 -34.22
N THR A 16 1.50 -21.44 -34.52
CA THR A 16 1.46 -20.32 -33.56
C THR A 16 0.08 -20.19 -32.91
N PRO A 17 -0.02 -20.00 -31.59
CA PRO A 17 -1.30 -19.67 -30.96
C PRO A 17 -1.59 -18.18 -31.07
N SER A 18 -2.69 -17.83 -31.75
CA SER A 18 -3.28 -16.49 -31.72
C SER A 18 -3.97 -16.24 -30.37
N LYS A 19 -3.73 -15.06 -29.79
CA LYS A 19 -4.25 -14.59 -28.49
C LYS A 19 -5.78 -14.60 -28.45
N PRO A 20 -6.43 -15.12 -27.39
CA PRO A 20 -7.82 -14.80 -27.10
C PRO A 20 -7.95 -13.47 -26.35
N LEU A 21 -8.90 -12.66 -26.82
CA LEU A 21 -9.33 -11.37 -26.32
C LEU A 21 -9.97 -11.50 -24.93
N ASN A 22 -9.36 -10.90 -23.91
CA ASN A 22 -9.83 -10.95 -22.52
C ASN A 22 -11.18 -10.23 -22.34
N LYS A 23 -12.27 -11.00 -22.18
CA LYS A 23 -13.47 -10.57 -21.45
C LYS A 23 -13.37 -11.14 -20.03
N THR A 24 -12.98 -10.33 -19.07
CA THR A 24 -12.95 -10.69 -17.64
C THR A 24 -14.38 -10.75 -17.10
N THR A 25 -14.97 -11.94 -17.15
CA THR A 25 -16.05 -12.34 -16.24
C THR A 25 -15.41 -13.08 -15.08
N ALA A 26 -15.45 -12.49 -13.88
CA ALA A 26 -14.94 -13.12 -12.67
C ALA A 26 -15.84 -14.32 -12.33
N LYS A 27 -15.46 -15.53 -12.79
CA LYS A 27 -16.01 -16.77 -12.27
C LYS A 27 -15.27 -17.10 -10.98
N ASP A 28 -16.02 -17.07 -9.88
CA ASP A 28 -15.59 -17.47 -8.56
C ASP A 28 -15.42 -19.00 -8.53
N VAL A 29 -14.26 -19.50 -8.98
CA VAL A 29 -13.98 -20.93 -9.00
C VAL A 29 -13.49 -21.34 -7.61
N ARG A 30 -14.42 -21.79 -6.76
CA ARG A 30 -14.10 -22.51 -5.52
C ARG A 30 -13.41 -23.82 -5.88
N ARG A 31 -12.09 -23.80 -6.06
CA ARG A 31 -11.27 -25.01 -6.24
C ARG A 31 -11.02 -25.64 -4.89
N ALA A 32 -11.54 -26.84 -4.69
CA ALA A 32 -11.21 -27.72 -3.59
C ALA A 32 -9.75 -28.18 -3.75
N GLY A 33 -8.82 -27.44 -3.15
CA GLY A 33 -7.40 -27.77 -3.05
C GLY A 33 -6.98 -27.73 -1.60
N ASN A 34 -6.04 -28.58 -1.20
CA ASN A 34 -5.64 -28.79 0.18
C ASN A 34 -5.12 -27.48 0.82
N TYR A 35 -6.01 -26.74 1.50
CA TYR A 35 -5.81 -25.38 2.02
C TYR A 35 -4.81 -25.27 3.18
N LYS A 36 -4.10 -26.35 3.52
CA LYS A 36 -3.39 -26.47 4.80
C LYS A 36 -2.34 -25.36 5.00
N TYR A 37 -1.74 -24.85 3.91
CA TYR A 37 -0.69 -23.83 3.99
C TYR A 37 -0.76 -22.73 2.92
N ARG A 38 -1.83 -22.67 2.11
CA ARG A 38 -2.02 -21.63 1.07
C ARG A 38 -0.79 -21.37 0.19
N ILE A 39 -0.04 -22.43 -0.15
CA ILE A 39 1.22 -22.34 -0.93
C ILE A 39 0.98 -21.70 -2.30
N GLU A 40 -0.19 -21.94 -2.89
CA GLU A 40 -0.62 -21.31 -4.14
C GLU A 40 -0.76 -19.78 -4.01
N GLU A 41 -1.28 -19.28 -2.89
CA GLU A 41 -1.34 -17.83 -2.59
C GLU A 41 0.05 -17.24 -2.32
N LEU A 42 1.04 -18.06 -1.97
CA LEU A 42 2.43 -17.59 -1.86
C LEU A 42 3.10 -17.46 -3.23
N ALA A 43 2.76 -18.36 -4.16
CA ALA A 43 3.28 -18.34 -5.53
C ALA A 43 2.64 -17.23 -6.38
N ASP A 44 1.34 -16.97 -6.20
CA ASP A 44 0.62 -15.85 -6.81
C ASP A 44 -0.16 -15.07 -5.73
N PRO A 45 0.51 -14.15 -5.02
CA PRO A 45 -0.13 -13.41 -3.94
C PRO A 45 -1.25 -12.50 -4.48
N PRO A 46 -2.43 -12.52 -3.85
CA PRO A 46 -3.54 -11.70 -4.31
C PRO A 46 -3.15 -10.21 -4.29
N PRO A 47 -3.67 -9.42 -5.25
CA PRO A 47 -3.44 -7.98 -5.27
C PRO A 47 -3.84 -7.37 -3.93
N ARG A 48 -2.90 -6.68 -3.29
CA ARG A 48 -3.17 -6.04 -2.01
C ARG A 48 -3.95 -4.76 -2.26
N LEU A 49 -5.18 -4.71 -1.75
CA LEU A 49 -6.07 -3.56 -1.90
C LEU A 49 -5.48 -2.31 -1.23
N PRO A 50 -5.67 -1.10 -1.77
CA PRO A 50 -5.31 0.12 -1.06
C PRO A 50 -6.01 0.24 0.30
N GLY A 51 -5.36 0.82 1.29
CA GLY A 51 -6.00 1.24 2.54
C GLY A 51 -5.07 1.43 3.71
N ILE A 52 -5.65 1.82 4.84
CA ILE A 52 -4.99 1.90 6.14
C ILE A 52 -4.69 0.49 6.65
N ARG A 53 -3.56 0.31 7.32
CA ARG A 53 -3.07 -0.98 7.84
C ARG A 53 -2.74 -0.93 9.32
N CYS A 54 -2.47 0.25 9.86
CA CYS A 54 -2.24 0.45 11.27
C CYS A 54 -2.82 1.79 11.74
N LEU A 55 -3.21 1.79 13.01
CA LEU A 55 -3.76 2.90 13.75
C LEU A 55 -2.99 2.97 15.08
N LEU A 56 -2.62 4.16 15.53
CA LEU A 56 -2.04 4.38 16.86
C LEU A 56 -2.79 5.54 17.53
N PRO A 57 -3.70 5.24 18.48
CA PRO A 57 -4.36 6.29 19.25
C PRO A 57 -3.34 7.02 20.12
N LEU A 58 -3.52 8.33 20.25
CA LEU A 58 -2.69 9.20 21.08
C LEU A 58 -3.48 9.65 22.32
N PRO A 59 -2.79 10.02 23.42
CA PRO A 59 -3.43 10.68 24.54
C PRO A 59 -4.17 11.94 24.07
N GLY A 60 -5.42 12.13 24.49
CA GLY A 60 -6.26 13.27 24.07
C GLY A 60 -7.24 12.96 22.94
N GLY A 61 -7.16 11.78 22.32
CA GLY A 61 -8.12 11.32 21.31
C GLY A 61 -7.64 11.45 19.86
N ASP A 62 -6.52 12.13 19.64
CA ASP A 62 -5.87 12.19 18.33
C ASP A 62 -5.40 10.81 17.86
N LEU A 63 -5.10 10.70 16.57
CA LEU A 63 -4.81 9.42 15.94
C LEU A 63 -3.64 9.54 14.96
N LEU A 64 -2.78 8.53 14.95
CA LEU A 64 -1.85 8.30 13.85
C LEU A 64 -2.32 7.13 12.98
N THR A 65 -2.13 7.25 11.66
CA THR A 65 -2.44 6.16 10.72
C THR A 65 -1.30 5.89 9.76
N GLY A 66 -1.18 4.63 9.33
CA GLY A 66 -0.23 4.19 8.31
C GLY A 66 -0.86 3.17 7.37
N GLY A 67 -0.49 3.20 6.10
CA GLY A 67 -1.16 2.40 5.07
C GLY A 67 -0.32 2.06 3.85
N THR A 68 -1.00 1.59 2.81
CA THR A 68 -0.40 1.18 1.52
C THR A 68 0.09 2.33 0.66
N ASP A 69 -0.31 3.57 0.98
CA ASP A 69 0.12 4.79 0.31
C ASP A 69 1.44 5.34 0.86
N LEU A 70 2.11 4.57 1.72
CA LEU A 70 3.44 4.88 2.27
C LEU A 70 3.44 6.11 3.18
N LYS A 71 2.25 6.61 3.56
CA LYS A 71 2.09 7.81 4.37
C LYS A 71 1.85 7.49 5.84
N ILE A 72 2.43 8.30 6.71
CA ILE A 72 2.05 8.43 8.12
C ILE A 72 1.27 9.73 8.26
N ARG A 73 0.06 9.65 8.81
CA ARG A 73 -0.81 10.81 9.03
C ARG A 73 -1.10 11.02 10.49
N TYR A 74 -1.16 12.28 10.89
CA TYR A 74 -1.73 12.73 12.15
C TYR A 74 -3.11 13.31 11.92
N TRP A 75 -4.05 12.90 12.76
CA TRP A 75 -5.44 13.35 12.76
C TRP A 75 -5.71 14.05 14.08
N ASP A 76 -5.91 15.37 14.03
CA ASP A 76 -6.35 16.17 15.18
C ASP A 76 -7.87 15.98 15.34
N GLN A 77 -8.28 15.41 16.46
CA GLN A 77 -9.69 15.11 16.71
C GLN A 77 -10.51 16.38 16.92
N ALA A 78 -9.93 17.39 17.56
CA ALA A 78 -10.62 18.62 17.94
C ALA A 78 -10.68 19.64 16.80
N ARG A 79 -9.66 19.64 15.94
CA ARG A 79 -9.43 20.63 14.86
C ARG A 79 -8.94 19.91 13.61
N PRO A 80 -9.82 19.23 12.87
CA PRO A 80 -9.45 18.42 11.70
C PRO A 80 -8.56 19.13 10.69
N GLU A 81 -8.71 20.43 10.51
CA GLU A 81 -7.88 21.28 9.66
C GLU A 81 -6.39 21.35 10.07
N GLN A 82 -6.07 20.98 11.31
CA GLN A 82 -4.70 20.85 11.83
C GLN A 82 -4.12 19.44 11.67
N SER A 83 -4.87 18.52 11.05
CA SER A 83 -4.34 17.21 10.64
C SER A 83 -3.33 17.37 9.51
N PHE A 84 -2.34 16.49 9.44
CA PHE A 84 -1.29 16.57 8.43
C PHE A 84 -0.60 15.24 8.16
N CYS A 85 0.07 15.16 7.00
CA CYS A 85 0.95 14.05 6.64
C CYS A 85 2.32 14.28 7.30
N ILE A 86 2.71 13.40 8.23
CA ILE A 86 4.01 13.43 8.91
C ILE A 86 5.13 13.00 7.95
N ALA A 87 4.88 11.92 7.20
CA ALA A 87 5.87 11.31 6.33
C ALA A 87 5.17 10.65 5.15
N GLY A 88 5.79 10.71 3.97
CA GLY A 88 5.26 10.05 2.78
C GLY A 88 5.96 10.48 1.49
N PRO A 89 5.64 9.85 0.35
CA PRO A 89 6.17 10.24 -0.93
C PRO A 89 5.72 11.66 -1.29
N SER A 90 6.66 12.59 -1.43
CA SER A 90 6.40 13.97 -1.86
C SER A 90 7.47 14.43 -2.85
N ALA A 91 7.06 15.20 -3.86
CA ALA A 91 7.97 15.80 -4.82
C ALA A 91 8.55 17.09 -4.23
N LYS A 92 9.88 17.22 -4.18
CA LYS A 92 10.54 18.45 -3.71
C LYS A 92 10.02 19.66 -4.49
N GLY A 93 9.50 20.67 -3.78
CA GLY A 93 8.99 21.91 -4.37
C GLY A 93 7.52 21.88 -4.79
N VAL A 94 6.82 20.75 -4.63
CA VAL A 94 5.36 20.66 -4.81
C VAL A 94 4.70 20.78 -3.45
N GLY A 95 3.82 21.77 -3.27
CA GLY A 95 3.05 21.92 -2.04
C GLY A 95 2.13 20.71 -1.79
N ASN A 96 1.85 20.41 -0.52
CA ASN A 96 0.85 19.39 -0.20
C ASN A 96 -0.54 19.89 -0.63
N ASP A 97 -1.14 19.21 -1.61
CA ASP A 97 -2.51 19.46 -2.09
C ASP A 97 -3.58 18.83 -1.17
N GLU A 98 -3.14 18.18 -0.10
CA GLU A 98 -3.99 17.52 0.89
C GLU A 98 -4.50 18.52 1.92
N PHE A 99 -5.81 18.46 2.16
CA PHE A 99 -6.48 19.15 3.25
C PHE A 99 -7.38 18.17 3.98
N TYR A 100 -7.70 18.51 5.22
CA TYR A 100 -8.45 17.65 6.13
C TYR A 100 -9.68 18.41 6.58
N ASP A 101 -10.85 17.80 6.42
CA ASP A 101 -12.12 18.47 6.68
C ASP A 101 -13.16 17.48 7.21
N ILE A 102 -14.20 18.00 7.85
CA ILE A 102 -15.34 17.24 8.34
C ILE A 102 -16.38 17.13 7.24
N ARG A 103 -16.75 15.89 6.89
CA ARG A 103 -17.94 15.61 6.09
C ARG A 103 -19.03 15.03 6.97
N SER A 104 -20.21 15.63 6.91
CA SER A 104 -21.41 15.07 7.53
C SER A 104 -22.13 14.14 6.56
N SER A 105 -22.44 12.92 7.00
CA SER A 105 -23.21 11.95 6.23
C SER A 105 -24.14 11.19 7.17
N TYR A 106 -25.45 11.23 6.90
CA TYR A 106 -26.48 10.53 7.70
C TYR A 106 -26.38 10.79 9.22
N GLY A 107 -26.03 12.03 9.61
CA GLY A 107 -25.88 12.42 11.02
C GLY A 107 -24.54 12.02 11.65
N VAL A 108 -23.64 11.38 10.90
CA VAL A 108 -22.28 11.03 11.32
C VAL A 108 -21.29 12.04 10.75
N GLN A 109 -20.44 12.60 11.60
CA GLN A 109 -19.32 13.43 11.18
C GLN A 109 -18.09 12.54 10.92
N VAL A 110 -17.50 12.69 9.76
CA VAL A 110 -16.31 11.94 9.32
C VAL A 110 -15.21 12.95 9.00
N VAL A 111 -14.10 12.85 9.70
CA VAL A 111 -12.88 13.54 9.32
C VAL A 111 -12.26 12.81 8.13
N GLN A 112 -12.01 13.52 7.04
CA GLN A 112 -11.51 12.93 5.81
C GLN A 112 -10.37 13.76 5.22
N GLU A 113 -9.29 13.07 4.82
CA GLU A 113 -8.30 13.63 3.90
C GLU A 113 -8.93 13.78 2.51
N SER A 114 -8.93 15.00 2.00
CA SER A 114 -9.32 15.33 0.65
C SER A 114 -8.12 15.93 -0.08
N CYS A 115 -7.94 15.56 -1.34
CA CYS A 115 -7.02 16.26 -2.23
C CYS A 115 -7.80 17.35 -2.96
N LYS A 116 -7.18 18.51 -3.17
CA LYS A 116 -7.73 19.49 -4.13
C LYS A 116 -7.99 18.82 -5.49
N PRO A 117 -8.99 19.27 -6.27
CA PRO A 117 -9.31 18.69 -7.55
C PRO A 117 -8.02 18.55 -8.38
N PRO A 118 -7.64 17.33 -8.78
CA PRO A 118 -6.38 17.14 -9.43
C PRO A 118 -6.43 17.87 -10.77
N THR A 119 -5.50 18.81 -10.97
CA THR A 119 -5.01 19.01 -12.32
C THR A 119 -4.50 17.65 -12.83
N PRO A 120 -4.57 17.34 -14.14
CA PRO A 120 -4.13 16.04 -14.67
C PRO A 120 -2.69 15.65 -14.28
N ALA A 121 -1.89 16.59 -13.75
CA ALA A 121 -0.56 16.39 -13.21
C ALA A 121 -0.48 15.95 -11.73
N SER A 122 -1.54 16.08 -10.92
CA SER A 122 -1.49 15.93 -9.45
C SER A 122 -1.74 14.50 -8.94
N ARG A 123 -2.43 13.63 -9.70
CA ARG A 123 -2.67 12.24 -9.27
C ARG A 123 -1.45 11.34 -9.51
N LEU A 124 -0.66 11.14 -8.47
CA LEU A 124 0.51 10.28 -8.48
C LEU A 124 0.09 8.79 -8.55
N THR A 125 0.49 8.11 -9.63
CA THR A 125 0.31 6.66 -9.74
C THR A 125 1.09 5.94 -8.64
N HIS A 126 0.67 4.73 -8.26
CA HIS A 126 1.42 3.89 -7.30
C HIS A 126 2.88 3.69 -7.73
N LYS A 127 3.13 3.53 -9.04
CA LYS A 127 4.48 3.43 -9.60
C LYS A 127 5.30 4.70 -9.36
N THR A 128 4.69 5.86 -9.53
CA THR A 128 5.34 7.16 -9.27
C THR A 128 5.63 7.35 -7.79
N GLN A 129 4.69 7.00 -6.91
CA GLN A 129 4.87 7.06 -5.45
C GLN A 129 6.05 6.20 -4.99
N LEU A 130 6.14 4.96 -5.51
CA LEU A 130 7.24 4.06 -5.21
C LEU A 130 8.59 4.60 -5.72
N ALA A 131 8.62 5.17 -6.93
CA ALA A 131 9.83 5.77 -7.48
C ALA A 131 10.31 6.96 -6.62
N MET A 132 9.39 7.80 -6.15
CA MET A 132 9.73 8.90 -5.24
C MET A 132 10.22 8.40 -3.88
N ALA A 133 9.57 7.39 -3.30
CA ALA A 133 10.01 6.76 -2.05
C ALA A 133 11.38 6.07 -2.19
N ALA A 134 11.70 5.55 -3.37
CA ALA A 134 13.01 4.99 -3.67
C ALA A 134 14.10 6.08 -3.73
N ALA A 135 13.79 7.23 -4.32
CA ALA A 135 14.69 8.37 -4.47
C ALA A 135 14.85 9.22 -3.19
N ASP A 136 13.94 9.09 -2.24
CA ASP A 136 14.00 9.81 -0.96
C ASP A 136 15.07 9.20 -0.05
N SER A 137 16.19 9.92 0.07
CA SER A 137 17.30 9.55 0.95
C SER A 137 16.95 9.61 2.45
N ALA A 138 15.85 10.28 2.84
CA ALA A 138 15.66 10.74 4.22
C ALA A 138 14.36 10.35 4.94
N GLY A 139 13.23 9.94 4.33
CA GLY A 139 11.99 10.11 5.12
C GLY A 139 10.71 9.31 4.85
N CYS A 140 10.61 8.36 3.92
CA CYS A 140 9.38 7.54 3.83
C CYS A 140 9.66 6.04 3.65
N HIS A 141 8.65 5.22 3.90
CA HIS A 141 8.73 3.77 3.68
C HIS A 141 8.54 3.43 2.20
N ARG A 142 9.05 2.29 1.74
CA ARG A 142 8.94 1.86 0.33
C ARG A 142 7.85 0.82 0.11
N ASP A 143 7.25 0.31 1.18
CA ASP A 143 6.04 -0.50 1.15
C ASP A 143 5.11 -0.09 2.30
N ALA A 144 3.94 -0.72 2.35
CA ALA A 144 2.88 -0.44 3.30
C ALA A 144 3.38 -0.42 4.75
N ILE A 145 2.95 0.59 5.50
CA ILE A 145 3.25 0.72 6.92
C ILE A 145 2.31 -0.20 7.69
N LEU A 146 2.87 -1.19 8.39
CA LEU A 146 2.11 -2.25 9.04
C LEU A 146 1.95 -2.05 10.55
N ALA A 147 2.82 -1.26 11.17
CA ALA A 147 2.72 -0.96 12.59
C ALA A 147 3.25 0.44 12.90
N LEU A 148 2.65 1.05 13.93
CA LEU A 148 3.07 2.30 14.55
C LEU A 148 3.16 2.06 16.06
N ALA A 149 4.17 2.65 16.70
CA ALA A 149 4.30 2.67 18.15
C ALA A 149 4.87 4.02 18.59
N SER A 150 4.50 4.46 19.79
CA SER A 150 5.12 5.61 20.44
C SER A 150 5.94 5.13 21.63
N VAL A 151 7.11 5.72 21.84
CA VAL A 151 7.92 5.49 23.03
C VAL A 151 8.29 6.83 23.65
N ASN A 152 8.13 6.91 24.96
CA ASN A 152 8.54 8.06 25.75
C ASN A 152 9.68 7.65 26.67
N LEU A 153 10.92 8.01 26.31
CA LEU A 153 12.10 7.81 27.14
C LEU A 153 12.54 9.17 27.70
N SER A 154 13.42 9.89 26.99
CA SER A 154 13.80 11.28 27.30
C SER A 154 13.02 12.31 26.48
N SER A 155 12.44 11.87 25.37
CA SER A 155 11.61 12.65 24.45
C SER A 155 10.71 11.68 23.70
N GLN A 156 9.51 12.14 23.32
CA GLN A 156 8.58 11.32 22.57
C GLN A 156 9.17 10.97 21.20
N ARG A 157 9.08 9.70 20.83
CA ARG A 157 9.51 9.19 19.53
C ARG A 157 8.41 8.35 18.93
N LEU A 158 8.18 8.56 17.63
CA LEU A 158 7.37 7.66 16.84
C LEU A 158 8.27 6.55 16.28
N ILE A 159 7.76 5.34 16.23
CA ILE A 159 8.35 4.18 15.56
C ILE A 159 7.36 3.70 14.52
N SER A 160 7.83 3.41 13.31
CA SER A 160 7.01 2.82 12.26
C SER A 160 7.73 1.65 11.59
N ALA A 161 6.98 0.59 11.28
CA ALA A 161 7.49 -0.60 10.61
C ALA A 161 6.75 -0.85 9.29
N SER A 162 7.50 -1.16 8.24
CA SER A 162 6.95 -1.40 6.90
C SER A 162 7.15 -2.85 6.45
N ARG A 163 6.32 -3.26 5.48
CA ARG A 163 6.45 -4.55 4.81
C ARG A 163 7.78 -4.73 4.09
N ASP A 164 8.46 -3.64 3.71
CA ASP A 164 9.81 -3.70 3.13
C ASP A 164 10.89 -4.16 4.13
N GLY A 165 10.51 -4.39 5.40
CA GLY A 165 11.40 -4.81 6.48
C GLY A 165 12.07 -3.65 7.22
N ALA A 166 11.84 -2.40 6.80
CA ALA A 166 12.40 -1.24 7.46
C ALA A 166 11.62 -0.87 8.73
N VAL A 167 12.37 -0.55 9.78
CA VAL A 167 11.86 0.11 10.99
C VAL A 167 12.49 1.49 11.09
N LYS A 168 11.66 2.52 11.19
CA LYS A 168 12.09 3.92 11.24
C LYS A 168 11.69 4.55 12.57
N VAL A 169 12.56 5.40 13.09
CA VAL A 169 12.35 6.18 14.31
C VAL A 169 12.33 7.67 13.95
N TRP A 170 11.24 8.35 14.32
CA TRP A 170 11.00 9.75 14.01
C TRP A 170 11.17 10.58 15.28
N LYS A 171 11.73 11.78 15.12
CA LYS A 171 11.98 12.74 16.20
C LYS A 171 10.82 13.70 16.36
#